data_AF-X1M104-F1
#
_entry.id   AF-X1M104-F1
#
_cell.length_a   1.000
_cell.length_b   1.000
_cell.length_c   1.000
_cell.angle_alpha   90.00
_cell.angle_beta   90.00
_cell.angle_gamma   90.00
#
_symmetry.space_group_name_H-M   'P 1'
#
loop_
_entity.id
_entity.type
_entity.pdbx_description
1 polymer ?
#
loop_
_entity_poly.entity_id
_entity_poly.type
_entity_poly.pdbx_seq_one_letter_code
_entity_poly.pdbx_strand_id
1 'polypeptide(L)'
;NIYIRLGLPALVVEADSGAIGGKESHEFMVITETGEDEVIYCSNCGYAANAEKAQSAKATIEDVIASRSLEQSEGAAKQFLPLEEIATPRCKTIEEVASFLGVSTNQTFKAVFYSADGEFVFVVIRGDLEVNETKLRNTLKCSELRLATEGEVSEAGIVAGFASPIGIKDVKIVADDSITWGANFIAEANRRKRRNSRRS
;
A
#
# COMPACT_ATOMS: atom_id res chain seq x y z
N ASN A 1 -30.03 13.12 17.98
CA ASN A 1 -29.85 14.14 19.05
C ASN A 1 -29.60 13.51 20.44
N ILE A 2 -28.90 12.36 20.52
CA ILE A 2 -28.64 11.66 21.79
C ILE A 2 -27.32 12.16 22.41
N TYR A 3 -26.23 12.18 21.65
CA TYR A 3 -24.91 12.63 22.12
C TYR A 3 -24.90 14.08 22.62
N ILE A 4 -25.57 14.99 21.91
CA ILE A 4 -25.74 16.40 22.33
C ILE A 4 -26.45 16.48 23.68
N ARG A 5 -27.49 15.67 23.91
CA ARG A 5 -28.21 15.62 25.20
C ARG A 5 -27.34 15.08 26.33
N LEU A 6 -26.32 14.29 26.00
CA LEU A 6 -25.33 13.78 26.95
C LEU A 6 -24.12 14.70 27.10
N GLY A 7 -24.06 15.83 26.38
CA GLY A 7 -22.92 16.75 26.41
C GLY A 7 -21.66 16.17 25.76
N LEU A 8 -21.79 15.13 24.94
CA LEU A 8 -20.65 14.48 24.30
C LEU A 8 -20.36 15.12 22.93
N PRO A 9 -19.11 15.55 22.66
CA PRO A 9 -18.71 16.13 21.38
C PRO A 9 -18.45 15.02 20.34
N ALA A 10 -19.49 14.25 20.02
CA ALA A 10 -19.39 13.15 19.06
C ALA A 10 -19.30 13.68 17.62
N LEU A 11 -18.32 13.16 16.88
CA LEU A 11 -18.17 13.33 15.44
C LEU A 11 -18.89 12.20 14.71
N VAL A 12 -19.54 12.53 13.59
CA VAL A 12 -20.02 11.52 12.65
C VAL A 12 -18.88 11.21 11.71
N VAL A 13 -18.48 9.95 11.63
CA VAL A 13 -17.37 9.50 10.79
C VAL A 13 -17.85 8.41 9.84
N GLU A 14 -17.36 8.44 8.59
CA GLU A 14 -17.58 7.34 7.66
C GLU A 14 -16.85 6.09 8.15
N ALA A 15 -17.52 4.95 8.11
CA ALA A 15 -17.00 3.69 8.61
C ALA A 15 -17.17 2.57 7.58
N ASP A 16 -16.50 1.45 7.81
CA ASP A 16 -16.74 0.24 7.05
C ASP A 16 -18.13 -0.33 7.39
N SER A 17 -18.79 -0.95 6.42
CA SER A 17 -20.10 -1.60 6.66
C SER A 17 -19.95 -3.03 7.20
N GLY A 18 -18.72 -3.55 7.25
CA GLY A 18 -18.40 -4.89 7.71
C GLY A 18 -19.15 -5.98 6.95
N ALA A 19 -19.27 -7.14 7.60
CA ALA A 19 -19.98 -8.31 7.06
C ALA A 19 -21.51 -8.17 7.01
N ILE A 20 -22.09 -7.16 7.67
CA ILE A 20 -23.55 -6.96 7.75
C ILE A 20 -24.12 -6.41 6.43
N GLY A 21 -23.28 -5.73 5.64
CA GLY A 21 -23.62 -5.27 4.30
C GLY A 21 -24.37 -3.94 4.29
N GLY A 22 -23.90 -3.01 3.46
CA GLY A 22 -24.42 -1.66 3.29
C GLY A 22 -23.53 -0.89 2.33
N LYS A 23 -24.03 0.18 1.70
CA LYS A 23 -23.19 1.05 0.85
C LYS A 23 -22.48 2.15 1.65
N GLU A 24 -23.09 2.58 2.75
CA GLU A 24 -22.62 3.67 3.60
C GLU A 24 -22.91 3.30 5.05
N SER A 25 -21.86 3.32 5.88
CA SER A 25 -21.93 3.15 7.33
C SER A 25 -21.36 4.40 7.98
N HIS A 26 -21.99 4.83 9.07
CA HIS A 26 -21.55 5.98 9.84
C HIS A 26 -21.45 5.60 11.31
N GLU A 27 -20.33 5.94 11.93
CA GLU A 27 -20.09 5.78 13.36
C GLU A 27 -20.10 7.14 14.05
N PHE A 28 -20.46 7.15 15.34
CA PHE A 28 -20.43 8.33 16.18
C PHE A 28 -19.27 8.19 17.18
N MET A 29 -18.18 8.91 16.93
CA MET A 29 -16.95 8.81 17.70
C MET A 29 -16.74 10.02 18.59
N VAL A 30 -16.38 9.80 19.86
CA VAL A 30 -15.89 10.87 20.74
C VAL A 30 -14.37 10.84 20.71
N ILE A 31 -13.75 11.94 20.29
CA ILE A 31 -12.28 12.01 20.15
C ILE A 31 -11.63 12.05 21.54
N THR A 32 -10.76 11.07 21.78
CA THR A 32 -9.98 10.94 23.01
C THR A 32 -8.63 10.29 22.69
N GLU A 33 -7.58 10.62 23.43
CA GLU A 33 -6.23 10.05 23.26
C GLU A 33 -6.19 8.55 23.57
N THR A 34 -7.17 8.04 24.32
CA THR A 34 -7.26 6.64 24.74
C THR A 34 -8.26 5.82 23.93
N GLY A 35 -8.69 6.32 22.77
CA GLY A 35 -9.61 5.60 21.88
C GLY A 35 -8.93 4.38 21.26
N GLU A 36 -9.69 3.31 21.03
CA GLU A 36 -9.18 2.12 20.33
C GLU A 36 -9.14 2.32 18.82
N ASP A 37 -10.08 3.10 18.29
CA ASP A 37 -10.20 3.40 16.86
C ASP A 37 -9.41 4.66 16.46
N GLU A 38 -8.80 4.60 15.28
CA GLU A 38 -8.14 5.74 14.65
C GLU A 38 -9.10 6.45 13.70
N VAL A 39 -9.29 7.76 13.91
CA VAL A 39 -10.15 8.61 13.06
C VAL A 39 -9.29 9.60 12.30
N ILE A 40 -9.43 9.59 10.97
CA ILE A 40 -8.84 10.60 10.08
C ILE A 40 -9.85 11.74 9.91
N TYR A 41 -9.46 12.96 10.30
CA TYR A 41 -10.29 14.15 10.21
C TYR A 41 -9.57 15.31 9.52
N CYS A 42 -10.25 15.96 8.57
CA CYS A 42 -9.77 17.18 7.91
C CYS A 42 -10.53 18.40 8.45
N SER A 43 -9.83 19.25 9.21
CA SER A 43 -10.40 20.50 9.75
C SER A 43 -10.80 21.53 8.69
N ASN A 44 -10.30 21.41 7.46
CA ASN A 44 -10.56 22.35 6.38
C ASN A 44 -11.84 22.02 5.58
N CYS A 45 -12.10 20.75 5.29
CA CYS A 45 -13.26 20.34 4.49
C CYS A 45 -14.31 19.54 5.28
N GLY A 46 -14.05 19.21 6.54
CA GLY A 46 -14.98 18.45 7.39
C GLY A 46 -15.02 16.95 7.11
N TYR A 47 -14.14 16.43 6.25
CA TYR A 47 -14.00 15.00 6.01
C TYR A 47 -13.61 14.28 7.30
N ALA A 48 -14.34 13.22 7.66
CA ALA A 48 -14.08 12.42 8.85
C ALA A 48 -14.39 10.96 8.56
N ALA A 49 -13.42 10.06 8.76
CA ALA A 49 -13.59 8.63 8.52
C ALA A 49 -12.74 7.81 9.48
N ASN A 50 -13.21 6.62 9.84
CA ASN A 50 -12.36 5.60 10.47
C ASN A 50 -11.19 5.26 9.52
N ALA A 51 -9.98 5.05 10.04
CA ALA A 51 -8.79 4.71 9.26
C ALA A 51 -9.00 3.52 8.29
N GLU A 52 -9.85 2.56 8.67
CA GLU A 52 -10.23 1.43 7.83
C GLU A 52 -10.96 1.85 6.54
N LYS A 53 -11.75 2.93 6.62
CA LYS A 53 -12.53 3.48 5.51
C LYS A 53 -11.84 4.65 4.81
N ALA A 54 -10.99 5.37 5.52
CA ALA A 54 -10.48 6.66 5.11
C ALA A 54 -9.80 6.64 3.74
N GLN A 55 -10.14 7.60 2.86
CA GLN A 55 -9.53 7.73 1.54
C GLN A 55 -8.62 8.97 1.51
N SER A 56 -7.44 8.81 0.91
CA SER A 56 -6.54 9.92 0.65
C SER A 56 -6.83 10.52 -0.72
N ALA A 57 -6.66 11.84 -0.85
CA ALA A 57 -6.63 12.47 -2.16
C ALA A 57 -5.50 11.84 -2.99
N LYS A 58 -5.88 11.26 -4.13
CA LYS A 58 -4.92 10.63 -5.04
C LYS A 58 -4.19 11.73 -5.79
N ALA A 59 -2.88 11.83 -5.61
CA ALA A 59 -2.07 12.69 -6.47
C ALA A 59 -2.07 12.07 -7.88
N THR A 60 -2.53 12.82 -8.88
CA THR A 60 -2.36 12.42 -10.26
C THR A 60 -0.90 12.52 -10.67
N ILE A 61 -0.52 11.85 -11.78
CA ILE A 61 0.82 12.04 -12.36
C ILE A 61 1.05 13.52 -12.64
N GLU A 62 0.02 14.24 -13.12
CA GLU A 62 0.07 15.68 -13.31
C GLU A 62 0.31 16.45 -11.99
N ASP A 63 -0.34 16.08 -10.88
CA ASP A 63 -0.13 16.72 -9.56
C ASP A 63 1.28 16.47 -9.01
N VAL A 64 1.82 15.27 -9.23
CA VAL A 64 3.19 14.93 -8.82
C VAL A 64 4.21 15.65 -9.69
N ILE A 65 3.95 15.77 -10.99
CA ILE A 65 4.77 16.57 -11.90
C ILE A 65 4.73 18.04 -11.46
N ALA A 66 3.54 18.59 -11.18
CA ALA A 66 3.34 19.97 -10.78
C ALA A 66 4.00 20.31 -9.43
N SER A 67 3.84 19.45 -8.41
CA SER A 67 4.40 19.66 -7.07
C SER A 67 5.92 19.50 -6.99
N ARG A 68 6.54 18.68 -7.85
CA ARG A 68 8.01 18.55 -7.95
C ARG A 68 8.69 19.65 -8.76
N SER A 69 7.92 20.47 -9.49
CA SER A 69 8.43 21.63 -10.24
C SER A 69 9.12 22.68 -9.37
N LEU A 70 8.92 22.65 -8.05
CA LEU A 70 9.39 23.70 -7.15
C LEU A 70 10.79 23.46 -6.57
N GLU A 71 11.36 22.25 -6.60
CA GLU A 71 12.63 22.01 -5.87
C GLU A 71 13.76 21.26 -6.60
N GLN A 72 13.61 20.69 -7.80
CA GLN A 72 14.75 20.02 -8.45
C GLN A 72 14.80 20.20 -9.99
N SER A 73 15.68 21.13 -10.40
CA SER A 73 16.36 21.28 -11.70
C SER A 73 15.52 21.24 -12.98
N GLU A 74 15.58 22.35 -13.72
CA GLU A 74 15.17 22.51 -15.12
C GLU A 74 15.51 21.30 -16.01
N GLY A 75 14.52 20.78 -16.73
CA GLY A 75 14.72 19.86 -17.87
C GLY A 75 14.15 18.44 -17.74
N ALA A 76 13.60 18.06 -16.60
CA ALA A 76 13.11 16.70 -16.34
C ALA A 76 11.57 16.64 -16.26
N ALA A 77 10.89 16.90 -17.38
CA ALA A 77 9.67 16.13 -17.68
C ALA A 77 10.14 14.67 -17.88
N LYS A 78 10.37 13.96 -16.77
CA LYS A 78 11.14 12.70 -16.73
C LYS A 78 10.37 11.60 -17.46
N GLN A 79 10.74 11.42 -18.72
CA GLN A 79 10.36 10.35 -19.63
C GLN A 79 10.38 8.99 -18.91
N PHE A 80 9.47 8.08 -19.30
CA PHE A 80 9.56 6.69 -18.86
C PHE A 80 10.93 6.13 -19.22
N LEU A 81 11.66 5.64 -18.24
CA LEU A 81 12.96 5.01 -18.43
C LEU A 81 12.76 3.55 -18.85
N PRO A 82 13.66 2.98 -19.66
CA PRO A 82 13.65 1.55 -19.92
C PRO A 82 13.85 0.77 -18.61
N LEU A 83 13.23 -0.41 -18.51
CA LEU A 83 13.43 -1.30 -17.37
C LEU A 83 14.89 -1.78 -17.33
N GLU A 84 15.56 -1.57 -16.20
CA GLU A 84 16.94 -1.98 -15.95
C GLU A 84 17.05 -2.80 -14.65
N GLU A 85 17.79 -3.91 -14.68
CA GLU A 85 18.12 -4.67 -13.47
C GLU A 85 19.33 -4.07 -12.77
N ILE A 86 19.16 -3.58 -11.54
CA ILE A 86 20.24 -3.07 -10.69
C ILE A 86 20.53 -4.07 -9.57
N ALA A 87 21.80 -4.42 -9.37
CA ALA A 87 22.20 -5.28 -8.26
C ALA A 87 22.17 -4.51 -6.91
N THR A 88 21.36 -4.98 -5.97
CA THR A 88 21.24 -4.44 -4.59
C THR A 88 21.82 -5.44 -3.56
N PRO A 89 23.16 -5.66 -3.54
CA PRO A 89 23.78 -6.62 -2.63
C PRO A 89 23.52 -6.23 -1.18
N ARG A 90 23.17 -7.21 -0.35
CA ARG A 90 22.93 -7.05 1.10
C ARG A 90 21.72 -6.22 1.55
N CYS A 91 20.98 -5.52 0.68
CA CYS A 91 19.71 -4.87 1.02
C CYS A 91 18.54 -5.88 1.15
N LYS A 92 17.86 -5.93 2.29
CA LYS A 92 16.73 -6.81 2.60
C LYS A 92 15.43 -6.05 2.83
N THR A 93 15.50 -4.76 3.12
CA THR A 93 14.33 -3.91 3.38
C THR A 93 14.22 -2.81 2.35
N ILE A 94 13.03 -2.22 2.26
CA ILE A 94 12.75 -1.08 1.40
C ILE A 94 13.66 0.11 1.75
N GLU A 95 13.90 0.35 3.03
CA GLU A 95 14.77 1.42 3.52
C GLU A 95 16.22 1.20 3.06
N GLU A 96 16.71 -0.03 3.15
CA GLU A 96 18.07 -0.38 2.71
C GLU A 96 18.23 -0.24 1.20
N VAL A 97 17.22 -0.62 0.40
CA VAL A 97 17.23 -0.45 -1.06
C VAL A 97 17.15 1.02 -1.43
N ALA A 98 16.23 1.77 -0.82
CA ALA A 98 16.03 3.19 -1.09
C ALA A 98 17.30 4.00 -0.77
N SER A 99 17.90 3.74 0.40
CA SER A 99 19.16 4.37 0.79
C SER A 99 20.31 4.01 -0.15
N PHE A 100 20.43 2.74 -0.55
CA PHE A 100 21.49 2.29 -1.46
C PHE A 100 21.40 2.94 -2.85
N LEU A 101 20.18 3.15 -3.37
CA LEU A 101 19.94 3.74 -4.68
C LEU A 101 19.80 5.28 -4.64
N GLY A 102 19.83 5.89 -3.46
CA GLY A 102 19.67 7.34 -3.30
C GLY A 102 18.27 7.85 -3.67
N VAL A 103 17.24 7.05 -3.43
CA VAL A 103 15.82 7.39 -3.68
C VAL A 103 15.04 7.43 -2.37
N SER A 104 13.82 7.98 -2.41
CA SER A 104 12.86 7.85 -1.31
C SER A 104 12.10 6.52 -1.36
N THR A 105 11.65 6.03 -0.20
CA THR A 105 10.86 4.80 -0.09
C THR A 105 9.55 4.86 -0.89
N ASN A 106 8.97 6.05 -1.09
CA ASN A 106 7.83 6.26 -1.97
C ASN A 106 8.11 6.05 -3.47
N GLN A 107 9.38 5.87 -3.89
CA GLN A 107 9.76 5.48 -5.25
C GLN A 107 10.01 3.98 -5.37
N THR A 108 9.67 3.21 -4.35
CA THR A 108 9.78 1.74 -4.36
C THR A 108 8.41 1.09 -4.30
N PHE A 109 8.33 -0.16 -4.75
CA PHE A 109 7.18 -1.04 -4.55
C PHE A 109 7.55 -2.19 -3.62
N LYS A 110 6.58 -2.58 -2.79
CA LYS A 110 6.63 -3.82 -2.03
C LYS A 110 5.51 -4.76 -2.45
N ALA A 111 5.80 -6.04 -2.33
CA ALA A 111 4.85 -7.12 -2.55
C ALA A 111 4.45 -7.72 -1.20
N VAL A 112 3.15 -7.87 -0.97
CA VAL A 112 2.58 -8.53 0.22
C VAL A 112 1.67 -9.65 -0.27
N PHE A 113 1.70 -10.80 0.40
CA PHE A 113 0.98 -11.99 -0.04
C PHE A 113 -0.13 -12.34 0.94
N TYR A 114 -1.31 -12.58 0.41
CA TYR A 114 -2.50 -12.92 1.17
C TYR A 114 -3.10 -14.24 0.66
N SER A 115 -3.84 -14.90 1.53
CA SER A 115 -4.80 -15.95 1.18
C SER A 115 -6.19 -15.38 1.46
N ALA A 116 -7.04 -15.33 0.43
CA ALA A 116 -8.40 -14.81 0.48
C ALA A 116 -9.37 -15.94 0.12
N ASP A 117 -10.17 -16.40 1.08
CA ASP A 117 -11.03 -17.58 0.94
C ASP A 117 -10.30 -18.82 0.36
N GLY A 118 -9.01 -18.98 0.70
CA GLY A 118 -8.14 -20.06 0.22
C GLY A 118 -7.48 -19.82 -1.14
N GLU A 119 -7.74 -18.68 -1.80
CA GLU A 119 -7.06 -18.28 -3.04
C GLU A 119 -5.84 -17.40 -2.73
N PHE A 120 -4.70 -17.68 -3.36
CA PHE A 120 -3.50 -16.87 -3.23
C PHE A 120 -3.65 -15.51 -3.95
N VAL A 121 -3.34 -14.43 -3.24
CA VAL A 121 -3.42 -13.06 -3.75
C VAL A 121 -2.08 -12.35 -3.59
N PHE A 122 -1.59 -11.81 -4.70
CA PHE A 122 -0.40 -10.97 -4.76
C PHE A 122 -0.82 -9.50 -4.67
N VAL A 123 -0.43 -8.80 -3.61
CA VAL A 123 -0.71 -7.38 -3.42
C VAL A 123 0.54 -6.55 -3.71
N VAL A 124 0.41 -5.52 -4.55
CA VAL A 124 1.47 -4.55 -4.86
C VAL A 124 1.07 -3.20 -4.29
N ILE A 125 1.97 -2.58 -3.52
CA ILE A 125 1.77 -1.25 -2.95
C ILE A 125 3.09 -0.49 -2.89
N ARG A 126 3.03 0.84 -2.83
CA ARG A 126 4.21 1.68 -2.60
C ARG A 126 4.93 1.28 -1.30
N GLY A 127 6.26 1.31 -1.32
CA GLY A 127 7.08 0.72 -0.26
C GLY A 127 7.00 1.43 1.09
N ASP A 128 6.55 2.67 1.13
CA ASP A 128 6.32 3.50 2.33
C ASP A 128 4.89 3.40 2.89
N LEU A 129 4.01 2.62 2.27
CA LEU A 129 2.62 2.44 2.68
C LEU A 129 2.39 1.03 3.18
N GLU A 130 1.40 0.84 4.06
CA GLU A 130 0.95 -0.49 4.50
C GLU A 130 -0.38 -0.89 3.85
N VAL A 131 -0.59 -2.19 3.69
CA VAL A 131 -1.85 -2.72 3.14
C VAL A 131 -2.95 -2.55 4.19
N ASN A 132 -4.02 -1.87 3.82
CA ASN A 132 -5.22 -1.82 4.63
C ASN A 132 -6.07 -3.07 4.35
N GLU A 133 -6.07 -4.01 5.28
CA GLU A 133 -6.73 -5.31 5.12
C GLU A 133 -8.25 -5.22 4.99
N THR A 134 -8.89 -4.25 5.65
CA THR A 134 -10.33 -3.99 5.50
C THR A 134 -10.67 -3.59 4.06
N LYS A 135 -9.91 -2.65 3.47
CA LYS A 135 -10.07 -2.25 2.07
C LYS A 135 -9.78 -3.40 1.10
N LEU A 136 -8.74 -4.20 1.37
CA LEU A 136 -8.40 -5.34 0.55
C LEU A 136 -9.52 -6.39 0.57
N ARG A 137 -10.04 -6.74 1.76
CA ARG A 137 -11.18 -7.65 1.94
C ARG A 137 -12.40 -7.17 1.16
N ASN A 138 -12.73 -5.90 1.27
CA ASN A 138 -13.86 -5.29 0.55
C ASN A 138 -13.67 -5.33 -0.98
N THR A 139 -12.44 -5.10 -1.44
CA THR A 139 -12.10 -5.16 -2.87
C THR A 139 -12.22 -6.58 -3.42
N LEU A 140 -11.71 -7.56 -2.66
CA LEU A 140 -11.76 -8.98 -3.02
C LEU A 140 -13.14 -9.60 -2.80
N LYS A 141 -13.99 -8.97 -1.98
CA LYS A 141 -15.27 -9.49 -1.50
C LYS A 141 -15.12 -10.85 -0.83
N CYS A 142 -14.04 -11.04 -0.09
CA CYS A 142 -13.76 -12.30 0.61
C CYS A 142 -14.28 -12.28 2.05
N SER A 143 -14.54 -13.48 2.59
CA SER A 143 -14.98 -13.64 3.98
C SER A 143 -13.79 -13.81 4.92
N GLU A 144 -12.79 -14.54 4.49
CA GLU A 144 -11.52 -14.74 5.17
C GLU A 144 -10.39 -14.04 4.41
N LEU A 145 -9.53 -13.34 5.15
CA LEU A 145 -8.30 -12.75 4.63
C LEU A 145 -7.21 -12.94 5.68
N ARG A 146 -6.09 -13.52 5.27
CA ARG A 146 -4.88 -13.66 6.10
C ARG A 146 -3.63 -13.53 5.26
N LEU A 147 -2.49 -13.29 5.89
CA LEU A 147 -1.21 -13.42 5.20
C LEU A 147 -1.03 -14.84 4.64
N ALA A 148 -0.47 -14.92 3.45
CA ALA A 148 -0.08 -16.19 2.86
C ALA A 148 1.10 -16.79 3.63
N THR A 149 1.08 -18.10 3.80
CA THR A 149 2.17 -18.85 4.39
C THR A 149 3.35 -18.96 3.42
N GLU A 150 4.55 -19.25 3.92
CA GLU A 150 5.73 -19.48 3.07
C GLU A 150 5.50 -20.62 2.05
N GLY A 151 4.72 -21.64 2.42
CA GLY A 151 4.35 -22.75 1.54
C GLY A 151 3.53 -22.27 0.34
N GLU A 152 2.45 -21.53 0.60
CA GLU A 152 1.58 -20.96 -0.46
C GLU A 152 2.37 -20.02 -1.39
N VAL A 153 3.26 -19.19 -0.83
CA VAL A 153 4.14 -18.31 -1.63
C VAL A 153 5.07 -19.12 -2.53
N SER A 154 5.66 -20.19 -2.01
CA SER A 154 6.55 -21.05 -2.79
C SER A 154 5.80 -21.86 -3.86
N GLU A 155 4.59 -22.33 -3.58
CA GLU A 155 3.72 -23.04 -4.53
C GLU A 155 3.30 -22.14 -5.70
N ALA A 156 3.07 -20.85 -5.42
CA ALA A 156 2.84 -19.83 -6.44
C ALA A 156 4.11 -19.46 -7.25
N GLY A 157 5.26 -20.12 -6.99
CA GLY A 157 6.52 -19.85 -7.68
C GLY A 157 7.18 -18.53 -7.29
N ILE A 158 6.74 -17.93 -6.18
CA ILE A 158 7.21 -16.62 -5.73
C ILE A 158 8.35 -16.78 -4.74
N VAL A 159 9.35 -15.91 -4.88
CA VAL A 159 10.47 -15.82 -3.94
C VAL A 159 10.18 -14.71 -2.94
N ALA A 160 9.78 -15.10 -1.72
CA ALA A 160 9.54 -14.16 -0.63
C ALA A 160 10.74 -13.21 -0.43
N GLY A 161 10.46 -11.92 -0.26
CA GLY A 161 11.47 -10.85 -0.09
C GLY A 161 12.19 -10.42 -1.36
N PHE A 162 11.88 -11.00 -2.53
CA PHE A 162 12.47 -10.65 -3.83
C PHE A 162 11.42 -10.55 -4.94
N ALA A 163 10.16 -10.34 -4.58
CA ALA A 163 9.04 -10.51 -5.48
C ALA A 163 8.50 -9.18 -6.04
N SER A 164 8.14 -9.19 -7.31
CA SER A 164 7.41 -8.12 -7.99
C SER A 164 6.40 -8.73 -8.97
N PRO A 165 5.38 -7.98 -9.41
CA PRO A 165 4.39 -8.51 -10.35
C PRO A 165 4.96 -8.78 -11.76
N ILE A 166 6.21 -8.38 -12.03
CA ILE A 166 6.80 -8.45 -13.37
C ILE A 166 7.05 -9.91 -13.76
N GLY A 167 6.33 -10.38 -14.77
CA GLY A 167 6.52 -11.72 -15.33
C GLY A 167 5.84 -12.85 -14.55
N ILE A 168 5.08 -12.54 -13.50
CA ILE A 168 4.22 -13.51 -12.81
C ILE A 168 2.96 -13.73 -13.64
N LYS A 169 2.56 -15.00 -13.75
CA LYS A 169 1.35 -15.45 -14.46
C LYS A 169 0.52 -16.32 -13.54
N ASP A 170 -0.77 -16.42 -13.82
CA ASP A 170 -1.70 -17.35 -13.16
C ASP A 170 -1.89 -17.10 -11.65
N VAL A 171 -1.68 -15.86 -11.21
CA VAL A 171 -1.92 -15.39 -9.84
C VAL A 171 -2.82 -14.16 -9.87
N LYS A 172 -3.78 -14.07 -8.95
CA LYS A 172 -4.57 -12.85 -8.76
C LYS A 172 -3.69 -11.74 -8.20
N ILE A 173 -3.52 -10.67 -8.97
CA ILE A 173 -2.75 -9.50 -8.56
C ILE A 173 -3.72 -8.35 -8.24
N VAL A 174 -3.55 -7.78 -7.06
CA VAL A 174 -4.21 -6.53 -6.65
C VAL A 174 -3.14 -5.47 -6.49
N ALA A 175 -3.31 -4.32 -7.13
CA ALA A 175 -2.40 -3.19 -6.97
C ALA A 175 -3.14 -2.04 -6.29
N ASP A 176 -2.51 -1.46 -5.27
CA ASP A 176 -2.99 -0.22 -4.66
C ASP A 176 -2.82 0.95 -5.64
N ASP A 177 -3.74 1.90 -5.61
CA ASP A 177 -3.73 3.05 -6.52
C ASP A 177 -2.47 3.93 -6.37
N SER A 178 -1.73 3.82 -5.26
CA SER A 178 -0.44 4.52 -5.08
C SER A 178 0.59 4.22 -6.16
N ILE A 179 0.45 3.10 -6.90
CA ILE A 179 1.34 2.81 -8.03
C ILE A 179 1.21 3.81 -9.17
N THR A 180 0.12 4.57 -9.23
CA THR A 180 -0.11 5.58 -10.27
C THR A 180 0.36 6.97 -9.85
N TRP A 181 0.87 7.14 -8.64
CA TRP A 181 1.27 8.46 -8.10
C TRP A 181 2.69 8.87 -8.56
N GLY A 182 3.23 8.23 -9.58
CA GLY A 182 4.58 8.49 -10.04
C GLY A 182 4.99 7.66 -11.25
N ALA A 183 6.27 7.70 -11.58
CA ALA A 183 6.88 6.92 -12.64
C ALA A 183 8.28 6.46 -12.22
N ASN A 184 8.82 5.46 -12.93
CA ASN A 184 10.17 4.92 -12.73
C ASN A 184 10.40 4.38 -11.30
N PHE A 185 9.44 3.59 -10.81
CA PHE A 185 9.52 2.93 -9.51
C PHE A 185 10.55 1.79 -9.52
N ILE A 186 11.10 1.52 -8.33
CA ILE A 186 11.98 0.39 -8.07
C ILE A 186 11.16 -0.77 -7.50
N ALA A 187 11.30 -1.95 -8.09
CA ALA A 187 10.67 -3.19 -7.62
C ALA A 187 11.70 -4.32 -7.61
N GLU A 188 11.43 -5.38 -6.85
CA GLU A 188 12.30 -6.55 -6.76
C GLU A 188 12.34 -7.35 -8.08
N ALA A 189 13.45 -8.04 -8.34
CA ALA A 189 13.71 -8.67 -9.64
C ALA A 189 13.20 -10.11 -9.81
N ASN A 190 12.35 -10.63 -8.89
CA ASN A 190 11.88 -12.03 -8.88
C ASN A 190 13.00 -13.08 -8.82
N ARG A 191 14.17 -12.72 -8.29
CA ARG A 191 15.35 -13.60 -8.22
C ARG A 191 16.02 -13.52 -6.85
N ARG A 192 16.34 -14.68 -6.27
CA ARG A 192 17.20 -14.75 -5.09
C ARG A 192 18.57 -14.13 -5.40
N LYS A 193 19.15 -13.42 -4.42
CA LYS A 193 20.56 -13.01 -4.48
C LYS A 193 21.45 -14.20 -4.84
N ARG A 194 22.23 -14.08 -5.91
CA ARG A 194 23.34 -15.00 -6.16
C ARG A 194 24.26 -14.95 -4.94
N ARG A 195 24.29 -16.00 -4.11
CA ARG A 195 25.42 -16.22 -3.20
C ARG A 195 26.64 -16.34 -4.10
N ASN A 196 27.60 -15.44 -3.96
CA ASN A 196 28.92 -15.63 -4.55
C ASN A 196 29.48 -16.95 -3.97
N SER A 197 29.29 -18.06 -4.68
CA SER A 197 29.99 -19.29 -4.41
C SER A 197 31.45 -19.04 -4.79
N ARG A 198 32.30 -18.76 -3.81
CA ARG A 198 33.73 -18.92 -4.01
C ARG A 198 33.98 -20.41 -4.23
N ARG A 199 34.29 -20.79 -5.47
CA ARG A 199 35.08 -21.99 -5.74
C ARG A 199 36.51 -21.65 -5.32
N SER A 200 37.02 -22.41 -4.37
CA SER A 200 38.45 -22.68 -4.17
C SER A 200 38.61 -24.19 -4.18
#